data_AF-A0A835IRE9-F1
#
_entry.id   AF-A0A835IRE9-F1
#
_cell.length_a   1.000
_cell.length_b   1.000
_cell.length_c   1.000
_cell.angle_alpha   90.00
_cell.angle_beta   90.00
_cell.angle_gamma   90.00
#
_symmetry.space_group_name_H-M   'P 1'
#
loop_
_entity.id
_entity.type
_entity.pdbx_description
1 polymer ?
#
loop_
_entity_poly.entity_id
_entity_poly.type
_entity_poly.pdbx_seq_one_letter_code
_entity_poly.pdbx_strand_id
1 'polypeptide(L)'
;ICHEFERFSTYLPDLKVAVFYGGVHIKNHKDLLKNEYPHVVVGTPGRILALAREKDLPLKNVRHFILDECNKMLESLDMRKDVQEIFKMTPHDKEVMMFSRNP
;
A
#
# COMPACT_ATOMS: atom_id res chain seq x y z
N ILE A 1 6.89 -8.89 -5.71
CA ILE A 1 6.83 -8.24 -4.37
C ILE A 1 5.92 -9.01 -3.41
N CYS A 2 4.61 -9.18 -3.66
CA CYS A 2 3.75 -9.89 -2.70
C CYS A 2 4.18 -11.33 -2.42
N HIS A 3 4.41 -12.14 -3.47
CA HIS A 3 4.91 -13.51 -3.28
C HIS A 3 6.25 -13.58 -2.55
N GLU A 4 7.07 -12.53 -2.63
CA GLU A 4 8.32 -12.46 -1.87
C GLU A 4 8.02 -12.22 -0.38
N PHE A 5 7.07 -11.34 -0.06
CA PHE A 5 6.63 -11.16 1.33
C PHE A 5 6.01 -12.43 1.92
N GLU A 6 5.19 -13.16 1.15
CA GLU A 6 4.66 -14.47 1.56
C GLU A 6 5.79 -15.49 1.81
N ARG A 7 6.80 -15.51 0.94
CA ARG A 7 7.99 -16.38 1.13
C ARG A 7 8.78 -16.00 2.37
N PHE A 8 9.03 -14.72 2.61
CA PHE A 8 9.76 -14.25 3.79
C PHE A 8 8.95 -14.36 5.08
N SER A 9 7.62 -14.36 5.00
CA SER A 9 6.73 -14.55 6.15
C SER A 9 6.54 -16.00 6.55
N THR A 10 7.14 -16.97 5.85
CA THR A 10 7.02 -18.42 6.13
C THR A 10 7.26 -18.77 7.60
N TYR A 11 8.14 -18.05 8.28
CA TYR A 11 8.49 -18.27 9.69
C TYR A 11 7.87 -17.24 10.65
N LEU A 12 6.93 -16.42 10.17
CA LEU A 12 6.22 -15.40 10.94
C LEU A 12 4.71 -15.68 10.85
N PRO A 13 4.19 -16.65 11.63
CA PRO A 13 2.81 -17.15 11.47
C PRO A 13 1.73 -16.08 11.68
N ASP A 14 2.03 -15.04 12.46
CA ASP A 14 1.10 -13.94 12.72
C ASP A 14 1.18 -12.83 11.65
N LEU A 15 2.17 -12.86 10.75
CA LEU A 15 2.35 -11.83 9.74
C LEU A 15 1.33 -12.00 8.60
N LYS A 16 0.42 -11.03 8.52
CA LYS A 16 -0.61 -10.94 7.48
C LYS A 16 -0.24 -9.91 6.42
N VAL A 17 -0.29 -10.31 5.16
CA VAL A 17 0.02 -9.47 4.00
C VAL A 17 -1.19 -9.45 3.07
N ALA A 18 -1.55 -8.28 2.53
CA ALA A 18 -2.62 -8.17 1.56
C ALA A 18 -2.20 -7.32 0.35
N VAL A 19 -2.75 -7.64 -0.83
CA VAL A 19 -2.50 -6.90 -2.07
C VAL A 19 -3.76 -6.21 -2.56
N PHE A 20 -3.65 -4.93 -2.90
CA PHE A 20 -4.76 -4.16 -3.44
C PHE A 20 -4.40 -3.46 -4.77
N TYR A 21 -5.06 -3.87 -5.86
CA TYR A 21 -4.84 -3.32 -7.19
C TYR A 21 -6.16 -3.14 -7.96
N GLY A 22 -6.11 -2.51 -9.14
CA GLY A 22 -7.26 -2.31 -10.04
C GLY A 22 -7.76 -3.60 -10.69
N GLY A 23 -8.86 -3.56 -11.45
CA GLY A 23 -9.38 -4.72 -12.19
C GLY A 23 -10.15 -5.75 -11.35
N VAL A 24 -10.05 -5.72 -10.02
CA VAL A 24 -10.87 -6.52 -9.09
C VAL A 24 -11.96 -5.63 -8.48
N HIS A 25 -13.16 -6.16 -8.25
CA HIS A 25 -14.25 -5.41 -7.62
C HIS A 25 -13.84 -4.91 -6.22
N ILE A 26 -14.00 -3.61 -5.95
CA ILE A 26 -13.49 -3.00 -4.71
C ILE A 26 -14.11 -3.61 -3.44
N LYS A 27 -15.37 -4.07 -3.53
CA LYS A 27 -16.06 -4.75 -2.44
C LYS A 27 -15.27 -5.93 -1.89
N ASN A 28 -14.60 -6.71 -2.76
CA ASN A 28 -13.80 -7.86 -2.32
C ASN A 28 -12.64 -7.43 -1.41
N HIS A 29 -12.02 -6.27 -1.69
CA HIS A 29 -10.95 -5.73 -0.85
C HIS A 29 -11.50 -5.17 0.47
N LYS A 30 -12.68 -4.54 0.45
CA LYS A 30 -13.34 -4.06 1.67
C LYS A 30 -13.74 -5.21 2.59
N ASP A 31 -14.29 -6.27 2.02
CA ASP A 31 -14.70 -7.46 2.77
C ASP A 31 -13.46 -8.17 3.34
N LEU A 32 -12.34 -8.23 2.61
CA LEU A 32 -11.05 -8.71 3.14
C LEU A 32 -10.61 -7.87 4.34
N LEU A 33 -10.58 -6.53 4.22
CA LEU A 33 -10.14 -5.64 5.29
C LEU A 33 -11.01 -5.68 6.54
N LYS A 34 -12.31 -6.01 6.40
CA LYS A 34 -13.23 -6.20 7.54
C LYS A 34 -12.96 -7.48 8.32
N ASN A 35 -12.60 -8.56 7.62
CA ASN A 35 -12.41 -9.88 8.23
C ASN A 35 -10.98 -10.08 8.72
N GLU A 36 -10.00 -9.62 7.95
CA GLU A 36 -8.58 -9.83 8.20
C GLU A 36 -7.79 -8.55 7.94
N TYR A 37 -7.48 -7.84 9.01
CA TYR A 37 -6.68 -6.63 8.91
C TYR A 37 -5.19 -6.98 8.70
N PRO A 38 -4.56 -6.57 7.58
CA PRO A 38 -3.18 -6.90 7.26
C PRO A 38 -2.18 -6.01 8.02
N HIS A 39 -0.98 -6.55 8.26
CA HIS A 39 0.16 -5.79 8.80
C HIS A 39 0.96 -5.12 7.67
N VAL A 40 1.06 -5.79 6.52
CA VAL A 40 1.73 -5.29 5.32
C VAL A 40 0.72 -5.18 4.19
N VAL A 41 0.70 -4.02 3.55
CA VAL A 41 -0.15 -3.77 2.39
C VAL A 41 0.73 -3.44 1.19
N VAL A 42 0.51 -4.15 0.09
CA VAL A 42 1.14 -3.89 -1.20
C VAL A 42 0.04 -3.48 -2.17
N GLY A 43 0.23 -2.44 -2.98
CA GLY A 43 -0.84 -2.08 -3.91
C GLY A 43 -0.51 -0.97 -4.87
N THR A 44 -1.41 -0.77 -5.82
CA THR A 44 -1.33 0.36 -6.75
C THR A 44 -1.95 1.61 -6.13
N PRO A 45 -1.39 2.82 -6.36
CA PRO A 45 -1.82 4.04 -5.69
C PRO A 45 -3.33 4.29 -5.75
N GLY A 46 -3.94 4.21 -6.94
CA GLY A 46 -5.37 4.46 -7.10
C GLY A 46 -6.27 3.54 -6.25
N ARG A 47 -5.91 2.26 -6.08
CA ARG A 47 -6.70 1.34 -5.23
C ARG A 47 -6.47 1.60 -3.75
N ILE A 48 -5.24 1.84 -3.34
CA ILE A 48 -4.89 2.16 -1.95
C ILE A 48 -5.61 3.45 -1.52
N LEU A 49 -5.56 4.48 -2.36
CA LEU A 49 -6.22 5.75 -2.08
C LEU A 49 -7.75 5.60 -1.96
N ALA A 50 -8.38 4.83 -2.85
CA ALA A 50 -9.82 4.60 -2.78
C ALA A 50 -10.24 3.95 -1.45
N LEU A 51 -9.51 2.90 -1.01
CA LEU A 51 -9.76 2.23 0.27
C LEU A 51 -9.47 3.14 1.48
N ALA A 52 -8.43 3.98 1.40
CA ALA A 52 -8.07 4.90 2.48
C ALA A 52 -9.07 6.05 2.63
N ARG A 53 -9.54 6.64 1.51
CA ARG A 53 -10.56 7.71 1.51
C ARG A 53 -11.88 7.24 2.13
N GLU A 54 -12.28 6.00 1.85
CA GLU A 54 -13.48 5.40 2.41
C GLU A 54 -13.30 4.89 3.86
N LYS A 55 -12.10 5.06 4.43
CA LYS A 55 -11.72 4.63 5.79
C LYS A 55 -11.73 3.11 6.02
N ASP A 56 -11.87 2.31 4.95
CA ASP A 56 -11.71 0.85 5.01
C ASP A 56 -10.25 0.47 5.31
N LEU A 57 -9.28 1.27 4.85
CA LEU A 57 -7.85 1.10 5.11
C LEU A 57 -7.26 2.32 5.85
N PRO A 58 -7.38 2.41 7.18
CA PRO A 58 -6.80 3.49 7.96
C PRO A 58 -5.26 3.44 7.96
N LEU A 59 -4.63 4.54 7.53
CA LEU A 59 -3.17 4.65 7.38
C LEU A 59 -2.46 5.33 8.57
N LYS A 60 -3.20 5.64 9.63
CA LYS A 60 -2.73 6.40 10.81
C LYS A 60 -1.62 5.74 11.63
N ASN A 61 -1.37 4.44 11.43
CA ASN A 61 -0.37 3.67 12.18
C ASN A 61 0.79 3.19 11.29
N VAL A 62 0.90 3.71 10.06
CA VAL A 62 1.96 3.31 9.12
C VAL A 62 3.31 3.79 9.65
N ARG A 63 4.22 2.85 9.88
CA ARG A 63 5.61 3.10 10.31
C ARG A 63 6.63 3.07 9.17
N HIS A 64 6.30 2.38 8.07
CA HIS A 64 7.16 2.26 6.90
C HIS A 64 6.34 2.56 5.64
N PHE A 65 6.79 3.51 4.83
CA PHE A 65 6.18 3.88 3.57
C PHE A 65 7.17 3.67 2.43
N ILE A 66 6.93 2.67 1.58
CA ILE A 66 7.86 2.22 0.56
C ILE A 66 7.28 2.49 -0.82
N LEU A 67 8.04 3.17 -1.67
CA LEU A 67 7.73 3.35 -3.09
C LEU A 67 8.76 2.58 -3.92
N ASP A 68 8.29 1.59 -4.66
CA ASP A 68 9.11 0.90 -5.67
C ASP A 68 8.82 1.46 -7.07
N GLU A 69 9.79 1.41 -7.97
CA GLU A 69 9.72 2.02 -9.30
C GLU A 69 9.23 3.49 -9.25
N CYS A 70 9.76 4.27 -8.29
CA CYS A 70 9.19 5.57 -7.90
C CYS A 70 9.23 6.62 -9.03
N ASN A 71 10.19 6.52 -9.96
CA ASN A 71 10.24 7.36 -11.16
C ASN A 71 8.95 7.26 -11.99
N LYS A 72 8.48 6.03 -12.26
CA LYS A 72 7.23 5.81 -13.01
C LYS A 72 6.02 6.32 -12.24
N MET A 73 6.02 6.11 -10.92
CA MET A 73 4.91 6.57 -10.07
C MET A 73 4.81 8.09 -9.98
N LEU A 74 5.94 8.80 -10.06
CA LEU A 74 6.01 10.25 -9.88
C LEU A 74 6.00 11.04 -11.20
N GLU A 75 6.26 10.38 -12.34
CA GLU A 75 6.19 10.98 -13.68
C GLU A 75 4.73 11.28 -14.10
N SER A 76 3.81 10.34 -13.84
CA SER A 76 2.38 10.55 -14.09
C SER A 76 1.79 11.51 -13.05
N LEU A 77 1.19 12.62 -13.50
CA LEU A 77 0.57 13.60 -12.62
C LEU A 77 -0.51 13.01 -11.73
N ASP A 78 -1.36 12.14 -12.29
CA ASP A 78 -2.47 11.53 -11.54
C ASP A 78 -1.96 10.54 -10.51
N MET A 79 -0.99 9.69 -10.89
CA MET A 79 -0.39 8.74 -9.95
C MET A 79 0.39 9.45 -8.84
N ARG A 80 1.11 10.54 -9.18
CA ARG A 80 1.80 11.39 -8.21
C ARG A 80 0.84 12.02 -7.22
N LYS A 81 -0.29 12.56 -7.68
CA LYS A 81 -1.33 13.13 -6.80
C LYS A 81 -1.86 12.06 -5.84
N ASP A 82 -2.14 10.87 -6.35
CA ASP A 82 -2.64 9.77 -5.53
C ASP A 82 -1.63 9.39 -4.45
N VAL A 83 -0.35 9.20 -4.82
CA VAL A 83 0.74 8.88 -3.88
C VAL A 83 0.90 9.97 -2.82
N GLN A 84 0.88 11.25 -3.22
CA GLN A 84 1.01 12.36 -2.29
C GLN A 84 -0.16 12.42 -1.29
N GLU A 85 -1.38 12.10 -1.73
CA GLU A 85 -2.53 12.08 -0.85
C GLU A 85 -2.46 10.92 0.14
N ILE A 86 -2.10 9.72 -0.31
CA ILE A 86 -1.83 8.57 0.58
C ILE A 86 -0.76 8.94 1.60
N PHE A 87 0.35 9.55 1.16
CA PHE A 87 1.45 9.95 2.04
C PHE A 87 0.98 10.91 3.13
N LYS A 88 0.12 11.88 2.80
CA LYS A 88 -0.45 12.83 3.78
C LYS A 88 -1.42 12.17 4.78
N MET A 89 -1.99 11.02 4.45
CA MET A 89 -2.85 10.24 5.35
C MET A 89 -2.06 9.38 6.35
N THR A 90 -0.74 9.28 6.20
CA THR A 90 0.15 8.54 7.12
C THR A 90 0.81 9.49 8.14
N PRO A 91 1.31 8.98 9.28
CA PRO A 91 2.07 9.79 10.24
C PRO A 91 3.24 10.55 9.63
N HIS A 92 3.59 11.70 10.21
CA HIS A 92 4.77 12.45 9.79
C HIS A 92 6.07 11.70 10.13
N ASP A 93 6.16 11.17 11.35
CA ASP A 93 7.28 10.36 11.81
C ASP A 93 7.09 8.90 11.38
N LYS A 94 7.77 8.52 10.31
CA LYS A 94 7.79 7.18 9.73
C LYS A 94 9.04 7.05 8.86
N GLU A 95 9.49 5.81 8.68
CA GLU A 95 10.55 5.51 7.73
C GLU A 95 9.99 5.56 6.31
N VAL A 96 10.72 6.23 5.40
CA VAL A 96 10.34 6.36 4.00
C VAL A 96 11.48 5.82 3.15
N MET A 97 11.17 4.86 2.28
CA MET A 97 12.12 4.32 1.32
C MET A 97 11.58 4.51 -0.10
N MET A 98 12.45 4.91 -1.01
CA MET A 98 12.12 5.06 -2.43
C MET A 98 13.17 4.34 -3.26
N PHE A 99 12.71 3.43 -4.10
CA PHE A 99 13.53 2.65 -5.01
C PHE A 99 13.16 3.00 -6.45
N SER A 100 14.16 3.14 -7.31
CA SER A 100 13.95 3.31 -8.75
C SER A 100 15.09 2.66 -9.51
N ARG A 101 14.76 2.15 -10.70
CA ARG A 101 15.74 1.56 -11.62
C ARG A 101 16.71 2.60 -12.18
N ASN A 102 16.26 3.85 -12.37
CA ASN A 102 17.04 4.96 -12.91
C ASN A 102 16.69 6.26 -12.15
N PRO A 103 17.67 7.01 -11.62
CA PRO A 103 17.43 8.28 -10.94
C PRO A 103 16.95 9.39 -11.89
#